data_AF-A0A9D9VN79-F1
#
_entry.id   AF-A0A9D9VN79-F1
#
_cell.length_a   1.000
_cell.length_b   1.000
_cell.length_c   1.000
_cell.angle_alpha   90.00
_cell.angle_beta   90.00
_cell.angle_gamma   90.00
#
_symmetry.space_group_name_H-M   'P 1'
#
loop_
_entity.id
_entity.type
_entity.pdbx_description
1 polymer ?
#
loop_
_entity_poly.entity_id
_entity_poly.type
_entity_poly.pdbx_seq_one_letter_code
_entity_poly.pdbx_strand_id
1 'polypeptide(L)'
;MNNETKTPSEQTVGSPINSAPVEQPKHAVQAVEAQQANAMNHRDDSAYGNGSLEHALLYLSHGWSTIPIGLDSISKGWKKPLIKWQPYQTNLPTEQDLHNWWKLWPDARVGIVTGKLSGIIVVDIDPRHGGSIDNIDLPPTLISKTGGGGWHYYYKHPKNQVIPNASNSPRKGIDIRGDGG
;
A
#
# COMPACT_ATOMS: atom_id res chain seq x y z
N MET A 1 38.36 40.73 40.69
CA MET A 1 39.06 39.44 40.83
C MET A 1 38.04 38.38 41.20
N ASN A 2 37.98 37.32 40.40
CA ASN A 2 37.18 36.12 40.66
C ASN A 2 37.77 35.36 41.86
N ASN A 3 36.93 34.67 42.63
CA ASN A 3 37.03 33.21 42.79
C ASN A 3 35.87 32.63 43.60
N GLU A 4 35.44 31.48 43.10
CA GLU A 4 34.37 30.59 43.52
C GLU A 4 34.70 29.86 44.83
N THR A 5 33.68 29.31 45.49
CA THR A 5 33.60 27.87 45.80
C THR A 5 32.25 27.54 46.44
N LYS A 6 31.45 26.73 45.75
CA LYS A 6 30.32 26.00 46.32
C LYS A 6 30.38 24.56 45.80
N THR A 7 30.35 23.61 46.72
CA THR A 7 30.16 22.15 46.54
C THR A 7 29.06 21.74 47.54
N PRO A 8 28.44 20.54 47.50
CA PRO A 8 28.55 19.42 46.55
C PRO A 8 27.21 18.71 46.17
N SER A 9 27.37 17.66 45.34
CA SER A 9 26.65 16.37 45.25
C SER A 9 25.20 16.30 44.76
N GLU A 10 24.99 15.59 43.64
CA GLU A 10 24.22 14.34 43.63
C GLU A 10 24.59 13.45 42.42
N GLN A 11 24.83 12.16 42.69
CA GLN A 11 25.04 11.10 41.70
C GLN A 11 23.71 10.42 41.42
N THR A 12 23.38 10.19 40.14
CA THR A 12 22.52 9.06 39.75
C THR A 12 23.01 8.43 38.46
N VAL A 13 23.23 7.13 38.55
CA VAL A 13 23.68 6.19 37.52
C VAL A 13 22.53 5.92 36.54
N GLY A 14 22.78 6.05 35.24
CA GLY A 14 21.86 5.64 34.17
C GLY A 14 22.47 4.52 33.32
N SER A 15 21.87 3.34 33.39
CA SER A 15 22.26 2.12 32.65
C SER A 15 22.06 2.23 31.13
N PRO A 16 22.83 1.46 30.31
CA PRO A 16 22.66 1.43 28.87
C PRO A 16 21.42 0.62 28.47
N ILE A 17 20.51 1.22 27.70
CA ILE A 17 19.37 0.52 27.10
C ILE A 17 19.83 -0.24 25.85
N ASN A 18 19.71 -1.56 25.91
CA ASN A 18 19.89 -2.49 24.80
C ASN A 18 18.74 -2.33 23.79
N SER A 19 19.06 -2.09 22.52
CA SER A 19 18.09 -2.07 21.42
C SER A 19 17.75 -3.48 20.95
N ALA A 20 16.59 -3.99 21.35
CA ALA A 20 16.00 -5.19 20.78
C ALA A 20 15.32 -4.90 19.42
N PRO A 21 15.27 -5.85 18.48
CA PRO A 21 14.60 -5.68 17.20
C PRO A 21 13.08 -5.58 17.38
N VAL A 22 12.46 -4.67 16.62
CA VAL A 22 11.02 -4.39 16.62
C VAL A 22 10.26 -5.60 16.06
N GLU A 23 9.58 -6.36 16.93
CA GLU A 23 8.65 -7.42 16.52
C GLU A 23 7.28 -6.85 16.12
N GLN A 24 6.73 -7.39 15.03
CA GLN A 24 5.39 -7.10 14.50
C GLN A 24 4.27 -7.61 15.43
N PRO A 25 3.06 -7.01 15.39
CA PRO A 25 1.96 -7.39 16.28
C PRO A 25 1.48 -8.83 16.07
N LYS A 26 1.58 -9.64 17.14
CA LYS A 26 1.43 -11.11 17.19
C LYS A 26 -0.01 -11.66 17.13
N HIS A 27 -1.01 -10.86 16.76
CA HIS A 27 -2.41 -11.32 16.76
C HIS A 27 -3.09 -11.35 15.39
N ALA A 28 -2.42 -10.92 14.32
CA ALA A 28 -2.92 -11.10 12.95
C ALA A 28 -2.42 -12.42 12.29
N VAL A 29 -1.40 -13.08 12.86
CA VAL A 29 -0.59 -14.11 12.19
C VAL A 29 -1.38 -15.37 11.84
N GLN A 30 -2.33 -15.81 12.68
CA GLN A 30 -3.01 -17.09 12.47
C GLN A 30 -4.05 -17.08 11.32
N ALA A 31 -4.58 -15.91 10.94
CA ALA A 31 -5.54 -15.81 9.83
C ALA A 31 -4.85 -15.69 8.45
N VAL A 32 -3.62 -15.17 8.41
CA VAL A 32 -2.84 -15.01 7.16
C VAL A 32 -2.10 -16.29 6.76
N GLU A 33 -1.67 -17.10 7.73
CA GLU A 33 -0.95 -18.36 7.45
C GLU A 33 -1.82 -19.39 6.70
N ALA A 34 -3.12 -19.44 6.99
CA ALA A 34 -4.05 -20.34 6.31
C ALA A 34 -4.32 -19.94 4.84
N GLN A 35 -4.18 -18.65 4.50
CA GLN A 35 -4.29 -18.17 3.12
C GLN A 35 -2.95 -18.27 2.36
N GLN A 36 -1.83 -18.13 3.06
CA GLN A 36 -0.49 -18.26 2.48
C GLN A 36 -0.10 -19.71 2.18
N ALA A 37 -0.57 -20.69 2.96
CA ALA A 37 -0.28 -22.10 2.71
C ALA A 37 -0.85 -22.62 1.36
N ASN A 38 -1.98 -22.06 0.90
CA ASN A 38 -2.52 -22.38 -0.43
C ASN A 38 -1.80 -21.66 -1.57
N ALA A 39 -1.10 -20.55 -1.30
CA ALA A 39 -0.37 -19.78 -2.32
C ALA A 39 1.07 -20.28 -2.56
N MET A 40 1.61 -21.15 -1.68
CA MET A 40 3.01 -21.60 -1.76
C MET A 40 3.27 -22.80 -2.69
N ASN A 41 2.24 -23.43 -3.28
CA ASN A 41 2.42 -24.61 -4.14
C ASN A 41 2.56 -24.33 -5.65
N HIS A 42 2.59 -23.07 -6.09
CA HIS A 42 2.79 -22.72 -7.49
C HIS A 42 3.89 -21.67 -7.69
N ARG A 43 5.13 -22.03 -7.38
CA ARG A 43 6.31 -21.29 -7.85
C ARG A 43 6.89 -21.99 -9.07
N ASP A 44 6.41 -21.59 -10.24
CA ASP A 44 7.12 -21.79 -11.51
C ASP A 44 7.43 -20.40 -12.09
N ASP A 45 8.72 -20.13 -12.32
CA ASP A 45 9.31 -18.83 -12.66
C ASP A 45 9.08 -18.43 -14.14
N SER A 46 7.99 -18.90 -14.75
CA SER A 46 7.47 -18.48 -16.06
C SER A 46 6.18 -17.63 -15.98
N ALA A 47 5.70 -17.35 -14.76
CA ALA A 47 4.29 -17.07 -14.43
C ALA A 47 3.80 -15.59 -14.50
N TYR A 48 4.45 -14.68 -15.22
CA TYR A 48 3.92 -13.30 -15.36
C TYR A 48 2.92 -13.10 -16.51
N GLY A 49 2.66 -14.14 -17.33
CA GLY A 49 1.86 -14.03 -18.56
C GLY A 49 0.34 -14.14 -18.44
N ASN A 50 -0.25 -14.52 -17.29
CA ASN A 50 -1.72 -14.66 -17.17
C ASN A 50 -2.30 -14.26 -15.80
N GLY A 51 -1.50 -14.29 -14.72
CA GLY A 51 -2.02 -14.03 -13.38
C GLY A 51 -2.54 -12.61 -13.17
N SER A 52 -1.96 -11.59 -13.82
CA SER A 52 -2.40 -10.21 -13.62
C SER A 52 -3.78 -9.92 -14.23
N LEU A 53 -4.14 -10.52 -15.36
CA LEU A 53 -5.49 -10.40 -15.92
C LEU A 53 -6.53 -11.06 -15.01
N GLU A 54 -6.25 -12.25 -14.49
CA GLU A 54 -7.14 -12.95 -13.55
C GLU A 54 -7.41 -12.11 -12.30
N HIS A 55 -6.38 -11.47 -11.73
CA HIS A 55 -6.56 -10.56 -10.61
C HIS A 55 -7.36 -9.30 -10.99
N ALA A 56 -7.16 -8.74 -12.20
CA ALA A 56 -7.94 -7.61 -12.66
C ALA A 56 -9.43 -7.96 -12.79
N LEU A 57 -9.76 -9.11 -13.38
CA LEU A 57 -11.13 -9.62 -13.47
C LEU A 57 -11.72 -9.89 -12.08
N LEU A 58 -10.94 -10.50 -11.18
CA LEU A 58 -11.35 -10.74 -9.80
C LEU A 58 -11.69 -9.43 -9.08
N TYR A 59 -10.84 -8.42 -9.14
CA TYR A 59 -11.09 -7.12 -8.51
C TYR A 59 -12.29 -6.40 -9.14
N LEU A 60 -12.44 -6.47 -10.47
CA LEU A 60 -13.61 -5.94 -11.15
C LEU A 60 -14.91 -6.61 -10.67
N SER A 61 -14.91 -7.93 -10.48
CA SER A 61 -16.07 -8.66 -9.95
C SER A 61 -16.45 -8.24 -8.52
N HIS A 62 -15.52 -7.66 -7.76
CA HIS A 62 -15.77 -7.05 -6.44
C HIS A 62 -16.21 -5.58 -6.54
N GLY A 63 -16.40 -5.06 -7.75
CA GLY A 63 -16.79 -3.67 -8.02
C GLY A 63 -15.64 -2.67 -7.98
N TRP A 64 -14.39 -3.14 -8.06
CA TRP A 64 -13.21 -2.26 -8.09
C TRP A 64 -12.83 -1.90 -9.52
N SER A 65 -12.58 -0.62 -9.76
CA SER A 65 -12.16 -0.12 -11.05
C SER A 65 -10.70 -0.44 -11.30
N THR A 66 -10.40 -1.32 -12.25
CA THR A 66 -9.04 -1.83 -12.49
C THR A 66 -8.45 -1.32 -13.80
N ILE A 67 -7.15 -1.03 -13.80
CA ILE A 67 -6.43 -0.52 -14.98
C ILE A 67 -5.07 -1.19 -15.14
N PRO A 68 -4.54 -1.30 -16.38
CA PRO A 68 -3.22 -1.84 -16.63
C PRO A 68 -2.14 -0.81 -16.27
N ILE A 69 -1.18 -1.24 -15.45
CA ILE A 69 -0.03 -0.46 -15.03
C ILE A 69 1.23 -1.03 -15.67
N GLY A 70 1.98 -0.17 -16.37
CA GLY A 70 3.21 -0.55 -17.03
C GLY A 70 4.34 -0.83 -16.05
N LEU A 71 5.20 -1.76 -16.46
CA LEU A 71 6.56 -1.85 -15.96
C LEU A 71 7.40 -0.77 -16.64
N ASP A 72 8.48 -0.34 -16.00
CA ASP A 72 9.42 0.66 -16.52
C ASP A 72 9.96 0.36 -17.94
N SER A 73 10.01 -0.91 -18.31
CA SER A 73 10.40 -1.35 -19.66
C SER A 73 9.36 -1.03 -20.75
N ILE A 74 8.11 -0.78 -20.35
CA ILE A 74 6.95 -0.64 -21.26
C ILE A 74 6.30 0.74 -21.09
N SER A 75 6.19 1.24 -19.86
CA SER A 75 5.75 2.61 -19.59
C SER A 75 6.95 3.55 -19.63
N LYS A 76 6.79 4.74 -20.24
CA LYS A 76 7.76 5.85 -20.21
C LYS A 76 7.88 6.47 -18.81
N GLY A 77 8.20 5.66 -17.80
CA GLY A 77 8.27 6.01 -16.38
C GLY A 77 7.78 4.88 -15.47
N TRP A 78 8.17 4.96 -14.19
CA TRP A 78 7.88 3.91 -13.21
C TRP A 78 6.39 3.82 -12.87
N LYS A 79 5.81 2.61 -13.01
CA LYS A 79 4.43 2.25 -12.64
C LYS A 79 3.35 3.22 -13.16
N LYS A 80 3.42 3.60 -14.44
CA LYS A 80 2.41 4.49 -15.03
C LYS A 80 1.24 3.69 -15.62
N PRO A 81 0.00 4.22 -15.58
CA PRO A 81 -1.09 3.67 -16.35
C PRO A 81 -0.76 3.61 -17.84
N LEU A 82 -1.09 2.49 -18.49
CA LEU A 82 -0.88 2.30 -19.94
C LEU A 82 -2.03 2.88 -20.79
N ILE A 83 -3.07 3.36 -20.12
CA ILE A 83 -4.26 3.97 -20.72
C ILE A 83 -4.54 5.35 -20.10
N LYS A 84 -5.41 6.13 -20.74
CA LYS A 84 -6.04 7.31 -20.11
C LYS A 84 -7.01 6.82 -19.03
N TRP A 85 -6.57 6.87 -17.78
CA TRP A 85 -7.25 6.20 -16.67
C TRP A 85 -8.34 7.04 -16.00
N GLN A 86 -8.32 8.37 -16.14
CA GLN A 86 -9.24 9.27 -15.43
C GLN A 86 -10.74 8.96 -15.63
N PRO A 87 -11.23 8.53 -16.82
CA PRO A 87 -12.62 8.11 -16.99
C PRO A 87 -13.03 6.96 -16.05
N TYR A 88 -12.07 6.16 -15.60
CA TYR A 88 -12.29 5.02 -14.70
C TYR A 88 -12.39 5.41 -13.23
N GLN A 89 -12.35 6.71 -12.92
CA GLN A 89 -12.75 7.23 -11.60
C GLN A 89 -14.28 7.26 -11.43
N THR A 90 -15.04 7.30 -12.54
CA THR A 90 -16.50 7.38 -12.53
C THR A 90 -17.21 6.26 -13.30
N ASN A 91 -16.46 5.45 -14.06
CA ASN A 91 -16.99 4.31 -14.81
C ASN A 91 -16.13 3.07 -14.53
N LEU A 92 -16.76 1.90 -14.36
CA LEU A 92 -16.01 0.65 -14.32
C LEU A 92 -15.56 0.25 -15.72
N PRO A 93 -14.37 -0.35 -15.89
CA PRO A 93 -14.03 -1.05 -17.12
C PRO A 93 -14.95 -2.26 -17.31
N THR A 94 -15.13 -2.69 -18.56
CA THR A 94 -15.76 -3.97 -18.86
C THR A 94 -14.73 -5.09 -18.83
N GLU A 95 -15.15 -6.36 -18.69
CA GLU A 95 -14.25 -7.51 -18.84
C GLU A 95 -13.58 -7.50 -20.22
N GLN A 96 -14.30 -7.09 -21.27
CA GLN A 96 -13.74 -6.96 -22.62
C GLN A 96 -12.63 -5.92 -22.69
N ASP A 97 -12.75 -4.80 -21.97
CA ASP A 97 -11.66 -3.81 -21.87
C ASP A 97 -10.41 -4.45 -21.25
N LEU A 98 -10.58 -5.19 -20.15
CA LEU A 98 -9.47 -5.88 -19.47
C LEU A 98 -8.79 -6.89 -20.40
N HIS A 99 -9.57 -7.74 -21.08
CA HIS A 99 -9.04 -8.69 -22.05
C HIS A 99 -8.28 -7.99 -23.19
N ASN A 100 -8.81 -6.89 -23.71
CA ASN A 100 -8.16 -6.12 -24.77
C ASN A 100 -6.84 -5.52 -24.29
N TRP A 101 -6.79 -4.96 -23.07
CA TRP A 101 -5.59 -4.36 -22.52
C TRP A 101 -4.48 -5.38 -22.25
N TRP A 102 -4.82 -6.51 -21.64
CA TRP A 102 -3.83 -7.56 -21.37
C TRP A 102 -3.39 -8.32 -22.62
N LYS A 103 -4.21 -8.33 -23.69
CA LYS A 103 -3.76 -8.78 -25.01
C LYS A 103 -2.66 -7.87 -25.59
N LEU A 104 -2.75 -6.56 -25.37
CA LEU A 104 -1.74 -5.59 -25.82
C LEU A 104 -0.50 -5.58 -24.93
N TRP A 105 -0.69 -5.78 -23.62
CA TRP A 105 0.37 -5.76 -22.62
C TRP A 105 0.25 -6.95 -21.66
N PRO A 106 0.68 -8.16 -22.08
CA PRO A 106 0.57 -9.37 -21.27
C PRO A 106 1.24 -9.24 -19.90
N ASP A 107 2.37 -8.52 -19.83
CA ASP A 107 3.15 -8.33 -18.61
C ASP A 107 2.69 -7.11 -17.77
N ALA A 108 1.54 -6.51 -18.10
CA ALA A 108 1.01 -5.39 -17.32
C ALA A 108 0.68 -5.83 -15.89
N ARG A 109 0.97 -4.94 -14.93
CA ARG A 109 0.50 -5.07 -13.54
C ARG A 109 -0.92 -4.53 -13.42
N VAL A 110 -1.59 -4.86 -12.32
CA VAL A 110 -2.93 -4.34 -12.01
C VAL A 110 -2.82 -3.10 -11.12
N GLY A 111 -3.52 -2.04 -11.49
CA GLY A 111 -3.83 -0.91 -10.63
C GLY A 111 -5.32 -0.89 -10.29
N ILE A 112 -5.68 -0.44 -9.10
CA ILE A 112 -7.06 -0.17 -8.71
C ILE A 112 -7.21 1.33 -8.56
N VAL A 113 -8.17 1.92 -9.27
CA VAL A 113 -8.56 3.32 -9.08
C VAL A 113 -9.36 3.40 -7.78
N THR A 114 -8.85 4.13 -6.80
CA THR A 114 -9.45 4.26 -5.47
C THR A 114 -10.54 5.34 -5.45
N GLY A 115 -11.25 5.46 -4.32
CA GLY A 115 -12.32 6.45 -4.14
C GLY A 115 -13.72 5.87 -4.17
N LYS A 116 -14.70 6.75 -4.32
CA LYS A 116 -16.12 6.44 -4.18
C LYS A 116 -16.64 5.33 -5.10
N LEU A 117 -16.16 5.27 -6.35
CA LEU A 117 -16.59 4.26 -7.33
C LEU A 117 -16.24 2.85 -6.86
N SER A 118 -14.95 2.62 -6.60
CA SER A 118 -14.45 1.32 -6.08
C SER A 118 -14.83 1.09 -4.62
N GLY A 119 -15.33 2.11 -3.92
CA GLY A 119 -15.78 1.99 -2.54
C GLY A 119 -14.65 1.74 -1.54
N ILE A 120 -13.42 2.08 -1.91
CA ILE A 120 -12.22 1.87 -1.09
C ILE A 120 -11.35 3.12 -0.99
N ILE A 121 -10.66 3.25 0.13
CA ILE A 121 -9.52 4.15 0.33
C ILE A 121 -8.32 3.33 0.80
N VAL A 122 -7.11 3.80 0.52
CA VAL A 122 -5.88 3.13 0.98
C VAL A 122 -5.01 4.11 1.76
N VAL A 123 -4.56 3.70 2.94
CA VAL A 123 -3.45 4.35 3.64
C VAL A 123 -2.16 3.65 3.23
N ASP A 124 -1.31 4.35 2.50
CA ASP A 124 -0.06 3.86 1.91
C ASP A 124 1.14 4.36 2.73
N ILE A 125 1.77 3.44 3.46
CA ILE A 125 2.91 3.72 4.34
C ILE A 125 4.19 3.34 3.60
N ASP A 126 5.03 4.31 3.25
CA ASP A 126 6.31 4.09 2.58
C ASP A 126 7.50 4.44 3.49
N PRO A 127 8.19 3.44 4.08
CA PRO A 127 9.33 3.68 4.96
C PRO A 127 10.51 4.34 4.24
N ARG A 128 10.62 4.22 2.91
CA ARG A 128 11.67 4.89 2.13
C ARG A 128 11.49 6.40 2.10
N HIS A 129 10.26 6.86 2.36
CA HIS A 129 9.93 8.28 2.50
C HIS A 129 9.74 8.70 3.97
N GLY A 130 10.10 7.84 4.94
CA GLY A 130 9.98 8.09 6.37
C GLY A 130 8.62 7.75 6.97
N GLY A 131 7.79 7.00 6.24
CA GLY A 131 6.49 6.53 6.72
C GLY A 131 6.64 5.45 7.78
N SER A 132 5.90 5.60 8.87
CA SER A 132 5.78 4.59 9.92
C SER A 132 4.35 4.60 10.48
N ILE A 133 3.92 3.46 11.00
CA ILE A 133 2.68 3.34 11.77
C ILE A 133 2.88 3.68 13.26
N ASP A 134 4.11 3.96 13.69
CA ASP A 134 4.40 4.31 15.08
C ASP A 134 3.55 5.52 15.52
N ASN A 135 2.83 5.36 16.63
CA ASN A 135 1.92 6.38 17.16
C ASN A 135 0.74 6.73 16.23
N ILE A 136 0.34 5.80 15.37
CA ILE A 136 -0.90 5.87 14.59
C ILE A 136 -1.73 4.64 14.91
N ASP A 137 -2.90 4.87 15.50
CA ASP A 137 -3.87 3.80 15.71
C ASP A 137 -4.71 3.64 14.44
N LEU A 138 -4.41 2.60 13.67
CA LEU A 138 -5.13 2.23 12.46
C LEU A 138 -6.05 1.04 12.76
N PRO A 139 -7.37 1.16 12.54
CA PRO A 139 -8.28 0.05 12.75
C PRO A 139 -7.85 -1.20 11.94
N PRO A 140 -7.98 -2.41 12.50
CA PRO A 140 -7.65 -3.64 11.77
C PRO A 140 -8.41 -3.73 10.45
N THR A 141 -7.70 -4.09 9.38
CA THR A 141 -8.27 -4.22 8.05
C THR A 141 -7.41 -5.11 7.15
N LEU A 142 -7.79 -5.26 5.87
CA LEU A 142 -6.96 -5.89 4.85
C LEU A 142 -5.67 -5.09 4.65
N ILE A 143 -4.53 -5.78 4.75
CA ILE A 143 -3.20 -5.20 4.61
C ILE A 143 -2.45 -5.90 3.48
N SER A 144 -1.73 -5.15 2.66
CA SER A 144 -0.84 -5.68 1.63
C SER A 144 0.57 -5.12 1.78
N LYS A 145 1.58 -5.99 1.65
CA LYS A 145 2.99 -5.58 1.71
C LYS A 145 3.43 -5.04 0.36
N THR A 146 4.06 -3.88 0.32
CA THR A 146 4.54 -3.28 -0.92
C THR A 146 5.95 -3.76 -1.25
N GLY A 147 6.31 -3.76 -2.54
CA GLY A 147 7.68 -4.07 -2.97
C GLY A 147 8.74 -3.07 -2.48
N GLY A 148 8.33 -1.91 -1.94
CA GLY A 148 9.22 -0.94 -1.31
C GLY A 148 9.50 -1.20 0.17
N GLY A 149 8.97 -2.28 0.74
CA GLY A 149 9.09 -2.61 2.17
C GLY A 149 8.03 -1.95 3.06
N GLY A 150 7.11 -1.20 2.46
CA GLY A 150 5.98 -0.56 3.14
C GLY A 150 4.71 -1.39 3.15
N TRP A 151 3.59 -0.74 3.45
CA TRP A 151 2.29 -1.39 3.63
C TRP A 151 1.13 -0.55 3.09
N HIS A 152 0.14 -1.22 2.50
CA HIS A 152 -1.15 -0.67 2.13
C HIS A 152 -2.22 -1.17 3.08
N TYR A 153 -2.96 -0.26 3.72
CA TYR A 153 -4.12 -0.57 4.56
C TYR A 153 -5.39 -0.14 3.82
N TYR A 154 -6.27 -1.09 3.51
CA TYR A 154 -7.47 -0.85 2.72
C TYR A 154 -8.66 -0.59 3.62
N TYR A 155 -9.41 0.49 3.41
CA TYR A 155 -10.64 0.76 4.16
C TYR A 155 -11.81 0.99 3.21
N LYS A 156 -13.02 0.81 3.73
CA LYS A 156 -14.24 1.15 2.98
C LYS A 156 -14.36 2.67 2.86
N HIS A 157 -14.60 3.14 1.64
CA HIS A 157 -14.86 4.54 1.38
C HIS A 157 -16.22 4.97 1.97
N PRO A 158 -16.28 6.08 2.75
CA PRO A 158 -17.53 6.64 3.22
C PRO A 158 -18.26 7.32 2.04
N LYS A 159 -19.22 6.62 1.42
CA LYS A 159 -19.91 7.04 0.18
C LYS A 159 -20.55 8.45 0.22
N ASN A 160 -20.80 8.98 1.42
CA ASN A 160 -21.42 10.27 1.69
C ASN A 160 -20.42 11.42 1.88
N GLN A 161 -19.12 11.17 1.71
CA GLN A 161 -18.06 12.18 1.84
C GLN A 161 -17.13 12.11 0.63
N VAL A 162 -16.37 13.18 0.39
CA VAL A 162 -15.24 13.17 -0.54
C VAL A 162 -13.99 12.94 0.30
N ILE A 163 -13.21 11.91 -0.04
CA ILE A 163 -11.93 11.64 0.59
C ILE A 163 -10.85 11.93 -0.46
N PRO A 164 -10.18 13.08 -0.44
CA PRO A 164 -9.23 13.42 -1.50
C PRO A 164 -8.00 12.51 -1.46
N ASN A 165 -7.42 12.23 -2.63
CA ASN A 165 -6.06 11.71 -2.68
C ASN A 165 -5.07 12.75 -2.11
N ALA A 166 -4.22 12.33 -1.19
CA ALA A 166 -3.27 13.17 -0.49
C ALA A 166 -1.91 12.48 -0.40
N SER A 167 -0.83 13.24 -0.57
CA SER A 167 0.53 12.71 -0.45
C SER A 167 1.27 13.36 0.71
N ASN A 168 2.07 12.57 1.43
CA ASN A 168 2.77 12.97 2.66
C ASN A 168 1.83 13.63 3.70
N SER A 169 0.60 13.12 3.79
CA SER A 169 -0.45 13.60 4.67
C SER A 169 -1.28 12.39 5.10
N PRO A 170 -1.60 12.21 6.40
CA PRO A 170 -1.44 13.18 7.49
C PRO A 170 -0.01 13.33 8.04
N ARG A 171 0.94 12.49 7.61
CA ARG A 171 2.34 12.54 8.03
C ARG A 171 3.26 12.25 6.86
N LYS A 172 4.54 12.63 7.01
CA LYS A 172 5.59 12.32 6.04
C LYS A 172 5.65 10.80 5.79
N GLY A 173 5.77 10.43 4.51
CA GLY A 173 5.82 9.04 4.07
C GLY A 173 4.50 8.26 4.21
N ILE A 174 3.40 8.95 4.49
CA ILE A 174 2.05 8.39 4.46
C ILE A 174 1.25 9.10 3.38
N ASP A 175 0.73 8.32 2.45
CA ASP A 175 -0.18 8.79 1.41
C ASP A 175 -1.60 8.26 1.67
N ILE A 176 -2.61 9.06 1.37
CA ILE A 176 -4.01 8.64 1.29
C ILE A 176 -4.38 8.50 -0.19
N ARG A 177 -4.70 7.29 -0.62
CA ARG A 177 -5.32 7.03 -1.92
C ARG A 177 -6.82 7.03 -1.76
N GLY A 178 -7.44 8.15 -2.13
CA GLY A 178 -8.89 8.37 -2.05
C GLY A 178 -9.49 8.63 -3.43
N ASP A 179 -10.48 9.51 -3.50
CA ASP A 179 -11.03 10.01 -4.76
C ASP A 179 -9.91 10.58 -5.64
N GLY A 180 -9.81 10.02 -6.86
CA GLY A 180 -8.77 10.36 -7.84
C GLY A 180 -7.38 9.78 -7.55
N GLY A 181 -7.28 8.79 -6.65
CA GLY A 181 -6.05 8.06 -6.31
C GLY A 181 -5.87 6.75 -7.07
#